data_AF-A0A833XM90-F1
#
_entry.id   AF-A0A833XM90-F1
#
_cell.length_a   1.000
_cell.length_b   1.000
_cell.length_c   1.000
_cell.angle_alpha   90.00
_cell.angle_beta   90.00
_cell.angle_gamma   90.00
#
_symmetry.space_group_name_H-M   'P 1'
#
loop_
_entity.id
_entity.type
_entity.pdbx_description
1 polymer ?
#
loop_
_entity_poly.entity_id
_entity_poly.type
_entity_poly.pdbx_seq_one_letter_code
_entity_poly.pdbx_strand_id
1 'polypeptide(L)'
;MPIITVDYFMHSLVVNCRAFEQLDNKSSKHITVYAYFLDCLVNTSKDVEYLYEQNIIDGYVGKNSEVVQFINKLGKEMDVETDQFYLYNFFEKCMSSMNSYKVVRGVLD
;
A
#
# COMPACT_ATOMS: atom_id res chain seq x y z
N MET A 1 3.62 10.93 -10.06
CA MET A 1 3.05 9.59 -9.81
C MET A 1 1.64 9.59 -10.38
N PRO A 2 1.21 8.59 -11.17
CA PRO A 2 -0.17 8.55 -11.63
C PRO A 2 -1.11 8.43 -10.43
N ILE A 3 -2.30 9.03 -10.53
CA ILE A 3 -3.34 8.95 -9.52
C ILE A 3 -3.77 7.49 -9.39
N ILE A 4 -3.88 7.01 -8.15
CA ILE A 4 -4.29 5.64 -7.86
C ILE A 4 -5.80 5.63 -7.72
N THR A 5 -6.51 5.11 -8.72
CA THR A 5 -7.94 4.87 -8.60
C THR A 5 -8.17 3.67 -7.68
N VAL A 6 -8.96 3.83 -6.61
CA VAL A 6 -9.38 2.71 -5.76
C VAL A 6 -10.82 2.36 -6.10
N ASP A 7 -10.99 1.32 -6.91
CA ASP A 7 -12.29 0.80 -7.33
C ASP A 7 -12.30 -0.75 -7.41
N TYR A 8 -13.44 -1.32 -7.76
CA TYR A 8 -13.59 -2.77 -7.91
C TYR A 8 -12.71 -3.37 -9.02
N PHE A 9 -12.41 -2.61 -10.06
CA PHE A 9 -11.55 -3.09 -11.14
C PHE A 9 -10.12 -3.24 -10.65
N MET A 10 -9.61 -2.24 -9.93
CA MET A 10 -8.29 -2.24 -9.33
C MET A 10 -8.13 -3.37 -8.31
N HIS A 11 -9.19 -3.70 -7.57
CA HIS A 11 -9.21 -4.90 -6.73
C HIS A 11 -8.91 -6.18 -7.52
N SER A 12 -9.74 -6.44 -8.53
CA SER A 12 -9.66 -7.65 -9.33
C SER A 12 -8.32 -7.73 -10.06
N LEU A 13 -7.82 -6.60 -10.55
CA LEU A 13 -6.52 -6.50 -11.19
C LEU A 13 -5.40 -6.92 -10.22
N VAL A 14 -5.32 -6.30 -9.04
CA VAL A 14 -4.25 -6.56 -8.08
C VAL A 14 -4.28 -8.02 -7.59
N VAL A 15 -5.46 -8.55 -7.27
CA VAL A 15 -5.61 -9.95 -6.81
C VAL A 15 -5.22 -10.95 -7.90
N ASN A 16 -5.65 -10.73 -9.15
CA ASN A 16 -5.33 -11.63 -10.27
C ASN A 16 -3.84 -11.58 -10.62
N CYS A 17 -3.24 -10.37 -10.64
CA CYS A 17 -1.81 -10.21 -10.87
C CYS A 17 -0.99 -10.85 -9.75
N ARG A 18 -1.39 -10.70 -8.49
CA ARG A 18 -0.74 -11.37 -7.36
C ARG A 18 -0.83 -12.89 -7.50
N ALA A 19 -1.98 -13.44 -7.87
CA ALA A 19 -2.12 -14.88 -8.12
C ALA A 19 -1.18 -15.36 -9.23
N PHE A 20 -1.05 -14.59 -10.32
CA PHE A 20 -0.08 -14.87 -11.37
C PHE A 20 1.37 -14.83 -10.87
N GLU A 21 1.75 -13.78 -10.13
CA GLU A 21 3.08 -13.64 -9.55
C GLU A 21 3.41 -14.78 -8.58
N GLN A 22 2.42 -15.32 -7.85
CA GLN A 22 2.61 -16.46 -6.94
C GLN A 22 2.77 -17.79 -7.67
N LEU A 23 2.14 -17.97 -8.84
CA LEU A 23 2.23 -19.20 -9.62
C LEU A 23 3.55 -19.33 -10.40
N ASP A 24 4.17 -18.21 -10.76
CA ASP A 24 5.43 -18.18 -11.50
C ASP A 24 6.59 -17.63 -10.65
N ASN A 25 7.47 -18.52 -10.19
CA ASN A 25 8.66 -18.16 -9.42
C ASN A 25 9.67 -17.30 -10.21
N LYS A 26 9.54 -17.22 -11.54
CA LYS A 26 10.36 -16.34 -12.38
C LYS A 26 9.71 -14.97 -12.61
N SER A 27 8.44 -14.80 -12.26
CA SER A 27 7.76 -13.53 -12.36
C SER A 27 8.33 -12.54 -11.34
N SER A 28 8.55 -11.31 -11.79
CA SER A 28 8.79 -10.18 -10.89
C SER A 28 7.62 -10.00 -9.94
N LYS A 29 7.87 -9.58 -8.70
CA LYS A 29 6.84 -9.34 -7.67
C LYS A 29 6.36 -7.88 -7.63
N HIS A 30 6.30 -7.21 -8.78
CA HIS A 30 6.06 -5.76 -8.83
C HIS A 30 4.70 -5.36 -8.26
N ILE A 31 3.65 -6.12 -8.55
CA ILE A 31 2.29 -5.85 -8.07
C ILE A 31 2.18 -6.18 -6.59
N THR A 32 2.76 -7.31 -6.15
CA THR A 32 2.86 -7.65 -4.73
C THR A 32 3.56 -6.53 -3.95
N VAL A 33 4.72 -6.07 -4.40
CA VAL A 33 5.47 -4.98 -3.75
C VAL A 33 4.68 -3.67 -3.73
N TYR A 34 3.93 -3.38 -4.79
CA TYR A 34 3.09 -2.20 -4.86
C TYR A 34 1.90 -2.28 -3.89
N ALA A 35 1.24 -3.43 -3.78
CA ALA A 35 0.17 -3.65 -2.80
C ALA A 35 0.69 -3.48 -1.36
N TYR A 36 1.91 -3.94 -1.07
CA TYR A 36 2.57 -3.79 0.23
C TYR A 36 2.79 -2.32 0.56
N PHE A 37 3.18 -1.56 -0.46
CA PHE A 37 3.42 -0.13 -0.32
C PHE A 37 2.14 0.63 0.04
N LEU A 38 1.04 0.31 -0.62
CA LEU A 38 -0.25 0.93 -0.29
C LEU A 38 -0.69 0.61 1.14
N ASP A 39 -0.54 -0.64 1.58
CA ASP A 39 -0.82 -1.09 2.95
C ASP A 39 -0.03 -0.29 4.00
N CYS A 40 1.26 -0.02 3.73
CA CYS A 40 2.08 0.79 4.62
C CYS A 40 1.64 2.27 4.67
N LEU A 41 1.12 2.81 3.57
CA LEU A 41 0.64 4.19 3.50
C LEU A 41 -0.70 4.39 4.21
N VAL A 42 -1.56 3.37 4.27
CA VAL A 42 -2.94 3.51 4.73
C VAL A 42 -3.21 2.59 5.92
N ASN A 43 -3.18 3.17 7.13
CA ASN A 43 -3.53 2.44 8.34
C ASN A 43 -4.87 2.91 8.92
N THR A 44 -5.25 4.16 8.65
CA THR A 44 -6.41 4.83 9.22
C THR A 44 -7.16 5.64 8.17
N SER A 45 -8.42 5.98 8.47
CA SER A 45 -9.21 6.84 7.58
C SER A 45 -8.61 8.24 7.39
N LYS A 46 -7.77 8.70 8.33
CA LYS A 46 -7.05 9.98 8.24
C LYS A 46 -5.91 9.91 7.22
N ASP A 47 -5.25 8.76 7.11
CA ASP A 47 -4.23 8.55 6.10
C ASP A 47 -4.86 8.60 4.70
N VAL A 48 -6.03 7.95 4.53
CA VAL A 48 -6.81 8.02 3.28
C VAL A 48 -7.22 9.45 2.95
N GLU A 49 -7.75 10.19 3.92
CA GLU A 49 -8.13 11.59 3.75
C GLU A 49 -6.96 12.46 3.30
N TYR A 50 -5.81 12.30 3.95
CA TYR A 50 -4.59 13.01 3.58
C TYR A 50 -4.13 12.66 2.17
N LEU A 51 -4.15 11.39 1.77
CA LEU A 51 -3.77 10.96 0.43
C LEU A 51 -4.72 11.46 -0.66
N TYR A 52 -6.01 11.64 -0.35
CA TYR A 52 -6.97 12.33 -1.22
C TYR A 52 -6.63 13.81 -1.38
N GLU A 53 -6.37 14.52 -0.28
CA GLU A 53 -5.98 15.94 -0.32
C GLU A 53 -4.71 16.17 -1.14
N GLN A 54 -3.76 15.24 -1.08
CA GLN A 54 -2.52 15.29 -1.85
C GLN A 54 -2.68 14.80 -3.31
N ASN A 55 -3.90 14.42 -3.75
CA ASN A 55 -4.20 13.86 -5.07
C ASN A 55 -3.33 12.63 -5.41
N ILE A 56 -2.98 11.83 -4.40
CA ILE A 56 -2.21 10.59 -4.57
C ILE A 56 -3.16 9.43 -4.87
N ILE A 57 -4.27 9.38 -4.14
CA ILE A 57 -5.37 8.43 -4.33
C ILE A 57 -6.58 9.21 -4.83
N ASP A 58 -7.27 8.64 -5.80
CA ASP A 58 -8.62 9.03 -6.18
C ASP A 58 -9.49 7.77 -6.09
N GLY A 59 -10.77 7.92 -5.79
CA GLY A 59 -11.61 6.78 -5.55
C GLY A 59 -13.05 7.20 -5.66
N TYR A 60 -13.76 6.51 -6.55
CA TYR A 60 -15.21 6.46 -6.52
C TYR A 60 -15.61 5.16 -5.80
N VAL A 61 -16.68 5.26 -5.00
CA VAL A 61 -17.34 4.18 -4.23
C VAL A 61 -16.77 3.92 -2.83
N GLY A 62 -17.07 4.79 -1.86
CA GLY A 62 -17.08 4.37 -0.45
C GLY A 62 -16.72 5.45 0.57
N LYS A 63 -16.89 5.12 1.85
CA LYS A 63 -16.35 5.91 2.98
C LYS A 63 -14.84 5.63 3.09
N ASN A 64 -14.05 6.58 3.61
CA ASN A 64 -12.59 6.37 3.84
C ASN A 64 -12.29 5.06 4.59
N SER A 65 -13.16 4.62 5.49
CA SER A 65 -13.03 3.34 6.20
C SER A 65 -13.05 2.10 5.29
N GLU A 66 -13.80 2.16 4.19
CA GLU A 66 -13.87 1.08 3.19
C GLU A 66 -12.57 1.03 2.38
N VAL A 67 -11.99 2.19 2.04
CA VAL A 67 -10.66 2.29 1.41
C VAL A 67 -9.56 1.73 2.31
N VAL A 68 -9.61 2.03 3.62
CA VAL A 68 -8.68 1.42 4.59
C VAL A 68 -8.81 -0.11 4.57
N GLN A 69 -10.03 -0.63 4.72
CA GLN A 69 -10.24 -2.08 4.72
C GLN A 69 -9.82 -2.73 3.39
N PHE A 70 -10.01 -2.02 2.29
CA PHE A 70 -9.61 -2.46 0.96
C PHE A 70 -8.10 -2.62 0.87
N ILE A 71 -7.36 -1.56 1.16
CA ILE A 71 -5.91 -1.54 1.06
C ILE A 71 -5.29 -2.54 2.04
N ASN A 72 -5.81 -2.61 3.27
CA ASN A 72 -5.36 -3.58 4.26
C ASN A 72 -5.55 -5.02 3.79
N LYS A 73 -6.62 -5.33 3.07
CA LYS A 73 -6.84 -6.67 2.49
C LYS A 73 -5.85 -6.99 1.37
N LEU A 74 -5.40 -5.99 0.62
CA LEU A 74 -4.40 -6.19 -0.44
C LEU A 74 -3.02 -6.52 0.15
N GLY A 75 -2.62 -5.83 1.22
CA GLY A 75 -1.33 -6.04 1.89
C GLY A 75 -1.27 -7.24 2.84
N LYS A 76 -2.42 -7.71 3.35
CA LYS A 76 -2.47 -8.87 4.25
C LYS A 76 -1.93 -10.13 3.57
N GLU A 77 -1.15 -10.90 4.33
CA GLU A 77 -0.61 -12.23 3.96
C GLU A 77 0.42 -12.19 2.82
N MET A 78 1.23 -11.13 2.75
CA MET A 78 2.30 -11.05 1.76
C MET A 78 3.66 -11.35 2.39
N ASP A 79 4.18 -12.54 2.09
CA ASP A 79 5.61 -12.86 2.27
C ASP A 79 6.38 -12.15 1.16
N VAL A 80 6.74 -10.89 1.40
CA VAL A 80 7.61 -10.13 0.51
C VAL A 80 9.03 -10.29 1.02
N GLU A 81 9.93 -10.89 0.23
CA GLU A 81 11.37 -10.77 0.49
C GLU A 81 11.75 -9.29 0.39
N THR A 82 12.02 -8.69 1.56
CA THR A 82 12.00 -7.23 1.71
C THR A 82 13.21 -6.53 1.13
N ASP A 83 14.23 -7.27 0.73
CA ASP A 83 15.58 -6.80 0.43
C ASP A 83 15.90 -6.70 -1.07
N GLN A 84 14.96 -7.04 -1.97
CA GLN A 84 15.24 -7.11 -3.42
C GLN A 84 14.24 -6.40 -4.34
N PHE A 85 13.33 -5.58 -3.83
CA PHE A 85 12.32 -4.93 -4.68
C PHE A 85 12.60 -3.46 -5.02
N TYR A 86 12.08 -2.99 -6.15
CA TYR A 86 12.39 -1.66 -6.71
C TYR A 86 12.04 -0.46 -5.81
N LEU A 87 11.12 -0.65 -4.86
CA LEU A 87 10.75 0.36 -3.86
C LEU A 87 11.56 0.27 -2.56
N TYR A 88 12.50 -0.66 -2.40
CA TYR A 88 13.17 -0.91 -1.12
C TYR A 88 13.80 0.36 -0.51
N ASN A 89 14.59 1.10 -1.29
CA ASN A 89 15.20 2.35 -0.82
C ASN A 89 14.15 3.42 -0.47
N PHE A 90 13.00 3.41 -1.14
CA PHE A 90 11.89 4.28 -0.81
C PHE A 90 11.24 3.87 0.52
N PHE A 91 11.06 2.56 0.74
CA PHE A 91 10.57 1.98 1.99
C PHE A 91 11.45 2.29 3.18
N GLU A 92 12.76 2.04 3.08
CA GLU A 92 13.75 2.38 4.11
C GLU A 92 13.63 3.84 4.55
N LYS A 93 13.51 4.75 3.57
CA LYS A 93 13.39 6.19 3.83
C LYS A 93 12.06 6.57 4.47
N CYS A 94 10.95 6.00 3.98
CA CYS A 94 9.60 6.25 4.52
C CYS A 94 9.42 5.65 5.92
N MET A 95 9.85 4.41 6.18
CA MET A 95 9.78 3.80 7.50
C MET A 95 10.66 4.53 8.51
N SER A 96 11.88 4.91 8.14
CA SER A 96 12.75 5.72 9.01
C SER A 96 12.10 7.06 9.36
N SER A 97 11.45 7.69 8.39
CA SER A 97 10.75 8.97 8.57
C SER A 97 9.44 8.83 9.35
N MET A 98 8.68 7.74 9.15
CA MET A 98 7.45 7.44 9.89
C MET A 98 7.73 7.03 11.34
N ASN A 99 8.78 6.24 11.60
CA ASN A 99 9.23 5.94 12.96
C ASN A 99 9.70 7.20 13.68
N SER A 100 10.47 8.06 13.00
CA SER A 100 10.81 9.38 13.52
C SER A 100 9.57 10.22 13.82
N TYR A 101 8.56 10.23 12.94
CA TYR A 101 7.32 10.99 13.13
C TYR A 101 6.45 10.45 14.30
N LYS A 102 6.37 9.13 14.47
CA LYS A 102 5.64 8.47 15.58
C LYS A 102 6.33 8.70 16.93
N VAL A 103 7.66 8.71 16.96
CA VAL A 103 8.47 9.08 18.14
C VAL A 103 8.30 10.57 18.48
N VAL A 104 8.33 11.46 17.48
CA VAL A 104 8.14 12.92 17.68
C VAL A 104 6.75 13.26 18.20
N ARG A 105 5.71 12.45 17.90
CA ARG A 105 4.36 12.63 18.43
C ARG A 105 4.05 11.82 19.71
N GLY A 106 5.00 11.06 20.25
CA GLY A 106 4.81 10.28 21.49
C GLY A 106 3.73 9.20 21.40
N VAL A 107 3.57 8.56 20.23
CA VAL A 107 2.52 7.56 19.97
C VAL A 107 3.02 6.12 20.17
N LEU A 108 4.30 5.93 20.46
CA LEU A 108 4.90 4.66 20.86
C LEU A 108 5.57 4.86 22.22
N ASP A 109 5.11 4.11 23.21
CA ASP A 109 5.83 3.85 24.47
C ASP A 109 6.93 2.81 24.24
#